data_AF-A0A1I7CR25-F1
#
_entry.id   AF-A0A1I7CR25-F1
#
_cell.length_a   1.000
_cell.length_b   1.000
_cell.length_c   1.000
_cell.angle_alpha   90.00
_cell.angle_beta   90.00
_cell.angle_gamma   90.00
#
_symmetry.space_group_name_H-M   'P 1'
#
loop_
_entity.id
_entity.type
_entity.pdbx_description
1 polymer ?
#
loop_
_entity_poly.entity_id
_entity_poly.type
_entity_poly.pdbx_seq_one_letter_code
_entity_poly.pdbx_strand_id
1 'polypeptide(L)'
;MTELSENIYYADQNILNRIELDFELIDRKDWYRLYYCKNDNSYWRLDEWDKYQEQLLVRLPSPENWTTYDDIELRIDLLKRHHGTTANKCIWKDCDRMALKDMAICEFHAYTEMGVRK
;
A
#
# COMPACT_ATOMS: atom_id res chain seq x y z
N MET A 1 21.62 6.97 0.42
CA MET A 1 20.44 6.33 1.04
C MET A 1 19.29 6.57 0.09
N THR A 2 18.61 5.53 -0.37
CA THR A 2 17.48 5.69 -1.29
C THR A 2 16.22 5.91 -0.46
N GLU A 3 15.77 7.16 -0.39
CA GLU A 3 14.50 7.58 0.20
C GLU A 3 13.33 6.70 -0.29
N LEU A 4 12.29 6.56 0.53
CA LEU A 4 11.03 5.97 0.09
C LEU A 4 10.39 6.93 -0.92
N SER A 5 10.40 6.57 -2.22
CA SER A 5 9.89 7.42 -3.30
C SER A 5 8.37 7.35 -3.48
N GLU A 6 7.77 6.22 -3.15
CA GLU A 6 6.34 5.92 -3.27
C GLU A 6 5.59 6.21 -1.97
N ASN A 7 4.26 6.31 -2.04
CA ASN A 7 3.41 6.59 -0.88
C ASN A 7 2.86 5.32 -0.19
N ILE A 8 3.18 4.13 -0.69
CA ILE A 8 2.72 2.87 -0.10
C ILE A 8 3.64 1.70 -0.47
N TYR A 9 3.83 0.78 0.48
CA TYR A 9 4.64 -0.43 0.31
C TYR A 9 4.00 -1.63 1.02
N TYR A 10 4.26 -2.83 0.49
CA TYR A 10 4.18 -4.05 1.29
C TYR A 10 5.27 -4.01 2.35
N ALA A 11 4.92 -4.23 3.62
CA ALA A 11 5.86 -4.22 4.73
C ALA A 11 6.65 -5.54 4.79
N ASP A 12 7.42 -5.81 3.75
CA ASP A 12 8.39 -6.91 3.75
C ASP A 12 9.60 -6.61 4.67
N GLN A 13 10.52 -7.57 4.79
CA GLN A 13 11.66 -7.43 5.68
C GLN A 13 12.54 -6.20 5.37
N ASN A 14 12.64 -5.77 4.11
CA ASN A 14 13.41 -4.57 3.75
C ASN A 14 12.74 -3.32 4.31
N ILE A 15 11.42 -3.20 4.14
CA ILE A 15 10.64 -2.08 4.65
C ILE A 15 10.64 -2.08 6.18
N LEU A 16 10.47 -3.23 6.82
CA LEU A 16 10.52 -3.34 8.29
C LEU A 16 11.88 -2.91 8.85
N ASN A 17 12.98 -3.37 8.26
CA ASN A 17 14.33 -2.94 8.66
C ASN A 17 14.53 -1.43 8.49
N ARG A 18 13.96 -0.82 7.44
CA ARG A 18 14.00 0.64 7.26
C ARG A 18 13.22 1.37 8.34
N ILE A 19 12.03 0.89 8.70
CA ILE A 19 11.23 1.46 9.80
C ILE A 19 12.05 1.48 11.10
N GLU A 20 12.76 0.40 11.41
CA GLU A 20 13.60 0.33 12.62
C GLU A 20 14.75 1.36 12.63
N LEU A 21 15.30 1.71 11.47
CA LEU A 21 16.44 2.63 11.35
C LEU A 21 16.01 4.10 11.25
N ASP A 22 15.08 4.37 10.33
CA ASP A 22 14.78 5.72 9.85
C ASP A 22 13.54 6.35 10.51
N PHE A 23 12.72 5.55 11.19
CA PHE A 23 11.44 5.99 11.72
C PHE A 23 11.40 6.01 13.24
N GLU A 24 10.59 6.91 13.78
CA GLU A 24 10.24 6.99 15.18
C GLU A 24 8.76 6.64 15.34
N LEU A 25 8.45 5.74 16.28
CA LEU A 25 7.08 5.40 16.61
C LEU A 25 6.46 6.53 17.43
N ILE A 26 5.38 7.12 16.93
CA ILE A 26 4.68 8.23 17.57
C ILE A 26 3.46 7.77 18.35
N ASP A 27 2.67 6.85 17.78
CA ASP A 27 1.42 6.40 18.40
C ASP A 27 1.06 4.96 17.98
N ARG A 28 0.20 4.31 18.77
CA ARG A 28 -0.41 3.02 18.46
C ARG A 28 -1.89 3.08 18.76
N LYS A 29 -2.71 2.79 17.77
CA LYS A 29 -4.16 2.86 17.91
C LYS A 29 -4.84 1.86 16.99
N ASP A 30 -5.85 1.17 17.53
CA ASP A 30 -6.61 0.14 16.84
C ASP A 30 -5.66 -0.92 16.23
N TRP A 31 -5.71 -1.09 14.90
CA TRP A 31 -4.88 -2.01 14.14
C TRP A 31 -3.72 -1.33 13.42
N TYR A 32 -3.26 -0.19 13.93
CA TYR A 32 -2.25 0.61 13.25
C TYR A 32 -1.21 1.20 14.20
N ARG A 33 -0.03 1.47 13.64
CA ARG A 33 1.06 2.23 14.26
C ARG A 33 1.34 3.48 13.43
N LEU A 34 1.42 4.64 14.10
CA LEU A 34 1.83 5.89 13.48
C LEU A 34 3.32 6.08 13.67
N TYR A 35 4.02 6.26 12.56
CA TYR A 35 5.45 6.53 12.52
C TYR A 35 5.74 7.90 11.92
N TYR A 36 6.83 8.50 12.39
CA TYR A 36 7.45 9.70 11.85
C TYR A 36 8.78 9.33 11.19
N CYS A 37 8.97 9.68 9.92
CA CYS A 37 10.23 9.50 9.21
C CYS A 37 11.17 10.67 9.49
N LYS A 38 12.33 10.39 10.09
CA LYS A 38 13.30 11.44 10.48
C LYS A 38 14.02 12.07 9.28
N ASN A 39 14.00 11.39 8.13
CA ASN A 39 14.77 11.81 6.95
C ASN A 39 14.04 12.87 6.12
N ASP A 40 12.71 12.78 5.99
CA ASP A 40 11.90 13.65 5.13
C ASP A 40 10.72 14.32 5.88
N ASN A 41 10.68 14.19 7.21
CA ASN A 41 9.66 14.74 8.10
C ASN A 41 8.22 14.32 7.76
N SER A 42 8.04 13.14 7.17
CA SER A 42 6.73 12.63 6.80
C SER A 42 6.14 11.66 7.81
N TYR A 43 4.81 11.51 7.80
CA TYR A 43 4.08 10.59 8.66
C TYR A 43 3.62 9.37 7.89
N TRP A 44 3.67 8.22 8.55
CA TRP A 44 3.33 6.93 7.94
C TRP A 44 2.52 6.08 8.89
N ARG A 45 1.54 5.36 8.33
CA ARG A 45 0.75 4.36 9.02
C ARG A 45 1.26 2.98 8.64
N LEU A 46 1.62 2.18 9.62
CA LEU A 46 1.90 0.75 9.45
C LEU A 46 0.72 -0.05 9.98
N ASP A 47 0.20 -0.96 9.18
CA ASP A 47 -0.82 -1.92 9.61
C ASP A 47 -0.21 -2.85 10.69
N GLU A 48 -0.99 -3.24 11.71
CA GLU A 48 -0.54 -4.28 12.65
C GLU A 48 -0.37 -5.61 11.91
N TRP A 49 0.56 -6.44 12.40
CA TRP A 49 0.83 -7.72 11.77
C TRP A 49 -0.34 -8.69 12.01
N ASP A 50 -0.86 -9.25 10.91
CA ASP A 50 -1.87 -10.30 10.91
C ASP A 50 -1.47 -11.39 9.90
N LYS A 51 -1.56 -12.66 10.30
CA LYS A 51 -1.11 -13.78 9.45
C LYS A 51 -2.00 -14.05 8.23
N TYR A 52 -3.17 -13.42 8.15
CA TYR A 52 -4.13 -13.57 7.06
C TYR A 52 -4.16 -12.35 6.12
N GLN A 53 -3.44 -11.28 6.43
CA GLN A 53 -3.46 -10.05 5.66
C GLN A 53 -2.04 -9.55 5.38
N GLU A 54 -1.86 -8.95 4.20
CA GLU A 54 -0.62 -8.27 3.89
C GLU A 54 -0.49 -7.02 4.77
N GLN A 55 0.64 -6.91 5.48
CA GLN A 55 0.97 -5.72 6.23
C GLN A 55 1.43 -4.62 5.27
N LEU A 56 0.87 -3.42 5.40
CA LEU A 56 1.18 -2.28 4.54
C LEU A 56 1.75 -1.11 5.33
N LEU A 57 2.69 -0.40 4.71
CA LEU A 57 3.20 0.89 5.16
C LEU A 57 2.68 1.97 4.21
N VAL A 58 1.89 2.92 4.72
CA VAL A 58 1.19 3.95 3.94
C VAL A 58 1.65 5.34 4.39
N ARG A 59 2.06 6.20 3.45
CA ARG A 59 2.37 7.60 3.73
C ARG A 59 1.09 8.38 3.93
N LEU A 60 1.08 9.23 4.94
CA LEU A 60 -0.05 10.06 5.29
C LEU A 60 0.17 11.51 4.87
N PRO A 61 -0.87 12.21 4.38
CA PRO A 61 -0.80 13.65 4.14
C PRO A 61 -0.76 14.47 5.43
N SER A 62 -1.30 13.94 6.53
CA SER A 62 -1.34 14.55 7.86
C SER A 62 -1.38 13.48 8.94
N PRO A 63 -0.82 13.71 10.15
CA PRO A 63 -1.00 12.83 11.30
C PRO A 63 -2.41 12.93 11.92
N GLU A 64 -3.26 13.86 11.48
CA GLU A 64 -4.63 14.00 11.98
C GLU A 64 -5.54 12.91 11.40
N ASN A 65 -6.41 12.32 12.23
CA ASN A 65 -7.36 11.27 11.83
C ASN A 65 -6.71 10.10 11.06
N TRP A 66 -5.43 9.82 11.35
CA TRP A 66 -4.60 8.89 10.61
C TRP A 66 -5.14 7.45 10.56
N THR A 67 -5.88 7.02 11.58
CA THR A 67 -6.50 5.68 11.61
C THR A 67 -7.68 5.54 10.66
N THR A 68 -8.29 6.65 10.21
CA THR A 68 -9.43 6.66 9.29
C THR A 68 -9.06 7.14 7.89
N TYR A 69 -7.77 7.34 7.61
CA TYR A 69 -7.30 7.69 6.26
C TYR A 69 -7.66 6.58 5.27
N ASP A 70 -8.34 6.96 4.19
CA ASP A 70 -8.73 6.07 3.10
C ASP A 70 -7.59 5.95 2.09
N ASP A 71 -6.93 4.80 2.12
CA ASP A 71 -5.79 4.45 1.26
C ASP A 71 -6.15 3.46 0.15
N ILE A 72 -7.44 3.25 -0.15
CA ILE A 72 -7.89 2.28 -1.16
C ILE A 72 -7.23 2.53 -2.53
N GLU A 73 -7.16 3.78 -2.98
CA GLU A 73 -6.52 4.11 -4.26
C GLU A 73 -5.02 3.76 -4.27
N LEU A 74 -4.32 3.99 -3.15
CA LEU A 74 -2.92 3.63 -3.00
C LEU A 74 -2.72 2.11 -3.05
N ARG A 75 -3.60 1.33 -2.41
CA ARG A 75 -3.55 -0.14 -2.44
C ARG A 75 -3.78 -0.70 -3.85
N ILE A 76 -4.73 -0.11 -4.59
CA ILE A 76 -5.01 -0.48 -5.98
C ILE A 76 -3.80 -0.17 -6.87
N ASP A 77 -3.17 0.99 -6.70
CA ASP A 77 -1.96 1.34 -7.43
C ASP A 77 -0.76 0.45 -7.06
N LEU A 78 -0.60 0.11 -5.78
CA LEU A 78 0.42 -0.84 -5.32
C LEU A 78 0.27 -2.20 -6.00
N LEU A 79 -0.96 -2.73 -6.07
CA LEU A 79 -1.25 -3.99 -6.74
C LEU A 79 -0.86 -3.93 -8.22
N LYS A 80 -1.20 -2.81 -8.89
CA LYS A 80 -0.80 -2.56 -10.28
C LYS A 80 0.71 -2.54 -10.46
N ARG A 81 1.45 -1.86 -9.57
CA ARG A 81 2.92 -1.81 -9.62
C ARG A 81 3.54 -3.18 -9.34
N HIS A 82 2.95 -3.97 -8.46
CA HIS A 82 3.42 -5.31 -8.10
C HIS A 82 3.35 -6.29 -9.28
N HIS A 83 2.19 -6.37 -9.95
CA HIS A 83 2.04 -7.27 -11.09
C HIS A 83 2.54 -6.68 -12.42
N GLY A 84 2.45 -5.36 -12.56
CA GLY A 84 2.50 -4.70 -13.86
C GLY A 84 1.23 -4.94 -14.69
N THR A 85 1.19 -4.35 -15.88
CA THR A 85 0.05 -4.46 -16.80
C THR A 85 0.44 -5.12 -18.12
N THR A 86 -0.54 -5.67 -18.80
CA THR A 86 -0.41 -6.19 -20.17
C THR A 86 -0.95 -5.19 -21.20
N ALA A 87 -0.84 -5.52 -22.49
CA ALA A 87 -1.50 -4.78 -23.56
C ALA A 87 -2.98 -5.17 -23.75
N ASN A 88 -3.45 -6.21 -23.06
CA ASN A 88 -4.84 -6.67 -23.15
C ASN A 88 -5.72 -5.85 -22.22
N LYS A 89 -6.96 -5.59 -22.64
CA LYS A 89 -7.97 -4.97 -21.78
C LYS A 89 -8.51 -5.96 -20.74
N CYS A 90 -8.99 -5.43 -19.63
CA CYS A 90 -9.74 -6.16 -18.62
C CYS A 90 -10.98 -6.82 -19.25
N ILE A 91 -11.25 -8.08 -18.87
CA ILE A 91 -12.43 -8.83 -19.37
C ILE A 91 -13.76 -8.39 -18.72
N TRP A 92 -13.71 -7.54 -17.70
CA TRP A 92 -14.91 -7.08 -17.02
C TRP A 92 -15.75 -6.21 -17.97
N LYS A 93 -17.07 -6.37 -17.91
CA LYS A 93 -17.98 -5.65 -18.80
C LYS A 93 -17.82 -4.14 -18.63
N ASP A 94 -17.75 -3.42 -19.76
CA ASP A 94 -17.63 -1.96 -19.81
C ASP A 94 -16.37 -1.41 -19.11
N CYS A 95 -15.26 -2.19 -19.08
CA CYS A 95 -13.97 -1.76 -18.55
C CYS A 95 -12.93 -1.54 -19.65
N ASP A 96 -12.35 -0.34 -19.71
CA ASP A 96 -11.30 0.01 -20.67
C ASP A 96 -9.87 -0.03 -20.10
N ARG A 97 -9.72 -0.42 -18.83
CA ARG A 97 -8.40 -0.52 -18.19
C ARG A 97 -7.62 -1.72 -18.71
N MET A 98 -6.29 -1.63 -18.69
CA MET A 98 -5.43 -2.76 -19.02
C MET A 98 -5.47 -3.84 -17.94
N ALA A 99 -5.42 -5.11 -18.35
CA ALA A 99 -5.35 -6.23 -17.42
C ALA A 99 -3.96 -6.30 -16.76
N LEU A 100 -3.93 -6.74 -15.50
CA LEU A 100 -2.69 -7.06 -14.79
C LEU A 100 -1.96 -8.22 -15.48
N LYS A 101 -0.64 -8.24 -15.34
CA LYS A 101 0.16 -9.38 -15.82
C LYS A 101 -0.31 -10.67 -15.13
N ASP A 102 -0.40 -11.75 -15.90
CA ASP A 102 -0.85 -13.07 -15.45
C ASP A 102 -2.31 -13.11 -14.93
N MET A 103 -3.09 -12.05 -15.19
CA MET A 103 -4.53 -11.99 -14.92
C MET A 103 -5.30 -11.53 -16.15
N ALA A 104 -6.61 -11.82 -16.17
CA ALA A 104 -7.52 -11.33 -17.21
C ALA A 104 -8.23 -10.01 -16.82
N ILE A 105 -7.94 -9.46 -15.63
CA ILE A 105 -8.63 -8.32 -15.04
C ILE A 105 -7.66 -7.21 -14.65
N CYS A 106 -8.13 -5.97 -14.56
CA CYS A 106 -7.34 -4.82 -14.13
C CYS A 106 -7.18 -4.75 -12.60
N GLU A 107 -6.31 -3.85 -12.14
CA GLU A 107 -6.01 -3.62 -10.73
C GLU A 107 -7.26 -3.31 -9.90
N PHE A 108 -8.19 -2.54 -10.46
CA PHE A 108 -9.41 -2.13 -9.78
C PHE A 108 -10.31 -3.33 -9.51
N HIS A 109 -10.68 -4.09 -10.55
CA HIS A 109 -11.56 -5.25 -10.39
C HIS A 109 -10.88 -6.39 -9.62
N ALA A 110 -9.56 -6.55 -9.76
CA ALA A 110 -8.81 -7.48 -8.92
C ALA A 110 -8.99 -7.14 -7.44
N TYR A 111 -8.87 -5.86 -7.09
CA TYR A 111 -8.99 -5.42 -5.71
C TYR A 111 -10.44 -5.39 -5.19
N THR A 112 -11.38 -4.78 -5.92
CA THR A 112 -12.74 -4.54 -5.43
C THR A 112 -13.64 -5.78 -5.54
N GLU A 113 -13.53 -6.53 -6.65
CA GLU A 113 -14.45 -7.63 -6.95
C GLU A 113 -13.87 -9.00 -6.59
N MET A 114 -12.57 -9.18 -6.76
CA MET A 114 -11.91 -10.48 -6.57
C MET A 114 -11.15 -10.59 -5.24
N GLY A 115 -11.05 -9.51 -4.46
CA GLY A 115 -10.40 -9.52 -3.16
C GLY A 115 -8.87 -9.71 -3.21
N VAL A 116 -8.23 -9.48 -4.36
CA VAL A 116 -6.78 -9.56 -4.50
C VAL A 116 -6.12 -8.43 -3.70
N ARG A 117 -5.07 -8.76 -2.95
CA ARG A 117 -4.32 -7.80 -2.11
C ARG A 117 -2.84 -7.72 -2.46
N LYS A 118 -2.30 -8.70 -3.19
CA LYS A 118 -0.93 -8.76 -3.70
C LYS A 118 -0.81 -9.75 -4.84
#